data_AF-A0AAW5N724-F1
#
_entry.id   AF-A0AAW5N724-F1
#
_cell.length_a   1.000
_cell.length_b   1.000
_cell.length_c   1.000
_cell.angle_alpha   90.00
_cell.angle_beta   90.00
_cell.angle_gamma   90.00
#
_symmetry.space_group_name_H-M   'P 1'
#
loop_
_entity.id
_entity.type
_entity.pdbx_description
1 polymer ?
#
loop_
_entity_poly.entity_id
_entity_poly.type
_entity_poly.pdbx_seq_one_letter_code
_entity_poly.pdbx_strand_id
1 'polypeptide(L)' 'GCFSVMEMTDAVMFSDILRPLVELDGFYWVRTIRKEATSIYSPGTTFSIGNGNVLREGTEITLIANGFMVAEALEAA' A
#
# COMPACT_ATOMS: atom_id res chain seq x y z
N GLY A 1 -17.01 -13.75 -11.14
CA GLY A 1 -15.63 -14.00 -10.69
C GLY A 1 -15.23 -12.88 -9.76
N CYS A 2 -14.62 -13.18 -8.62
CA CYS A 2 -14.11 -12.17 -7.71
C CYS A 2 -12.85 -11.53 -8.34
N PHE A 3 -12.76 -10.21 -8.35
CA PHE A 3 -11.58 -9.49 -8.79
C PHE A 3 -11.09 -8.58 -7.67
N SER A 4 -9.78 -8.45 -7.52
CA SER A 4 -9.15 -7.65 -6.46
C SER A 4 -8.40 -6.47 -7.05
N VAL A 5 -8.53 -5.32 -6.40
CA VAL A 5 -7.88 -4.06 -6.77
C VAL A 5 -6.90 -3.71 -5.66
N MET A 6 -5.65 -3.42 -6.03
CA MET A 6 -4.62 -3.03 -5.09
C MET A 6 -3.86 -1.82 -5.60
N GLU A 7 -3.51 -0.92 -4.69
CA GLU A 7 -2.74 0.29 -4.98
C GLU A 7 -1.48 0.32 -4.13
N MET A 8 -0.33 0.35 -4.79
CA MET A 8 0.97 0.29 -4.14
C MET A 8 1.38 1.67 -3.66
N THR A 9 1.75 1.78 -2.38
CA THR A 9 2.19 3.04 -1.76
C THR A 9 3.60 3.43 -2.20
N ASP A 10 4.54 2.49 -2.16
CA ASP A 10 5.93 2.70 -2.53
C ASP A 10 6.57 1.40 -3.09
N ALA A 11 7.85 1.48 -3.40
CA ALA A 11 8.62 0.36 -3.95
C ALA A 11 8.77 -0.81 -2.96
N VAL A 12 8.80 -0.54 -1.65
CA VAL A 12 8.94 -1.56 -0.61
C VAL A 12 7.68 -2.41 -0.55
N MET A 13 6.50 -1.78 -0.47
CA MET A 13 5.22 -2.49 -0.51
C MET A 13 5.07 -3.29 -1.80
N PHE A 14 5.42 -2.70 -2.94
CA PHE A 14 5.31 -3.41 -4.21
C PHE A 14 6.22 -4.64 -4.27
N SER A 15 7.46 -4.53 -3.78
CA SER A 15 8.40 -5.64 -3.77
C SER A 15 7.93 -6.81 -2.90
N ASP A 16 7.35 -6.52 -1.74
CA ASP A 16 6.84 -7.54 -0.81
C ASP A 16 5.57 -8.22 -1.34
N ILE A 17 4.63 -7.44 -1.89
CA ILE A 17 3.34 -7.96 -2.39
C ILE A 17 3.47 -8.68 -3.73
N LEU A 18 4.42 -8.30 -4.59
CA LEU A 18 4.52 -8.87 -5.94
C LEU A 18 4.78 -10.38 -5.93
N ARG A 19 5.59 -10.87 -4.97
CA ARG A 19 5.93 -12.30 -4.85
C ARG A 19 4.75 -13.19 -4.47
N PRO A 20 3.98 -12.93 -3.39
CA PRO A 20 2.80 -13.72 -3.10
C PRO A 20 1.71 -13.53 -4.16
N LEU A 21 1.61 -12.34 -4.77
CA LEU A 21 0.59 -12.06 -5.77
C LEU A 21 0.65 -12.97 -7.00
N VAL A 22 1.86 -13.32 -7.48
CA VAL A 22 2.01 -14.20 -8.66
C VAL A 22 1.57 -15.64 -8.40
N GLU A 23 1.48 -16.05 -7.14
CA GLU A 23 1.04 -17.39 -6.74
C GLU A 23 -0.48 -17.47 -6.49
N LEU A 24 -1.19 -16.34 -6.53
CA LEU A 24 -2.63 -16.30 -6.24
C LEU A 24 -3.48 -16.59 -7.48
N ASP A 25 -4.48 -17.45 -7.30
CA ASP A 25 -5.52 -17.66 -8.29
C ASP A 25 -6.50 -16.49 -8.33
N GLY A 26 -6.71 -15.93 -9.52
CA GLY A 26 -7.74 -14.91 -9.75
C GLY A 26 -7.27 -13.75 -10.61
N PHE A 27 -8.11 -12.72 -10.70
CA PHE A 27 -7.78 -11.49 -11.40
C PHE A 27 -7.42 -10.40 -10.39
N TYR A 28 -6.19 -9.91 -10.49
CA TYR A 28 -5.66 -8.86 -9.65
C TYR A 28 -5.21 -7.68 -10.50
N TRP A 29 -5.77 -6.51 -10.21
CA TRP A 29 -5.35 -5.26 -10.81
C TRP A 29 -4.47 -4.49 -9.83
N VAL A 30 -3.24 -4.21 -10.25
CA VAL A 30 -2.25 -3.48 -9.45
C VAL A 30 -2.05 -2.09 -10.04
N ARG A 31 -2.28 -1.05 -9.24
CA ARG A 31 -1.90 0.33 -9.57
C ARG A 31 -0.55 0.65 -8.98
N THR A 32 0.34 1.15 -9.83
CA THR A 32 1.67 1.66 -9.44
C THR A 32 1.79 3.15 -9.74
N ILE A 33 2.73 3.81 -9.06
CA ILE A 33 3.00 5.23 -9.21
C ILE A 33 4.09 5.42 -10.27
N ARG A 34 3.86 6.33 -11.23
CA ARG A 34 4.83 6.65 -12.30
C ARG A 34 5.92 7.64 -11.87
N LYS A 35 5.62 8.53 -10.91
CA LYS A 35 6.55 9.50 -10.33
C LYS A 35 7.40 8.85 -9.24
N GLU A 36 8.53 9.46 -8.88
CA GLU A 36 9.27 9.04 -7.68
C GLU A 36 8.32 9.12 -6.47
N ALA A 37 7.98 7.96 -5.92
CA ALA A 37 7.15 7.87 -4.74
C ALA A 37 8.01 8.16 -3.51
N THR A 38 7.48 8.94 -2.57
CA THR A 38 8.09 9.11 -1.24
C THR A 38 8.24 7.74 -0.59
N SER A 39 9.43 7.42 -0.08
CA SER A 39 9.65 6.18 0.65
C SER A 39 8.91 6.26 1.99
N ILE A 40 7.91 5.41 2.18
CA ILE A 40 7.09 5.37 3.39
C ILE A 40 7.54 4.22 4.28
N TYR A 41 7.71 3.03 3.70
CA TYR A 41 8.06 1.82 4.42
C TYR A 41 9.56 1.58 4.42
N SER A 42 10.05 0.97 5.50
CA SER A 42 11.45 0.57 5.62
C SER A 42 11.71 -0.75 4.89
N PRO A 43 12.90 -0.99 4.34
CA PRO A 43 13.25 -2.28 3.76
C PRO A 43 12.99 -3.43 4.73
N GLY A 44 12.32 -4.48 4.24
CA GLY A 44 11.95 -5.65 5.06
C GLY A 44 10.58 -5.56 5.75
N THR A 45 9.84 -4.45 5.60
CA THR A 45 8.42 -4.42 5.98
C THR A 45 7.64 -5.44 5.17
N THR A 46 6.82 -6.25 5.85
CA THR A 46 5.94 -7.27 5.25
C THR A 46 4.49 -6.81 5.26
N PHE A 47 3.71 -7.26 4.28
CA PHE A 47 2.32 -6.87 4.08
C PHE A 47 1.42 -8.09 3.90
N SER A 48 0.15 -7.94 4.27
CA SER A 48 -0.87 -8.98 4.07
C SER A 48 -1.96 -8.47 3.14
N ILE A 49 -2.15 -9.13 2.00
CA ILE A 49 -3.20 -8.79 1.03
C ILE A 49 -4.57 -8.80 1.72
N GLY A 50 -5.36 -7.76 1.49
CA GLY A 50 -6.67 -7.58 2.12
C GLY A 50 -6.63 -6.82 3.46
N ASN A 51 -5.45 -6.44 3.95
CA ASN A 51 -5.29 -5.65 5.19
C ASN A 51 -4.71 -4.27 4.90
N GLY A 52 -5.13 -3.28 5.68
CA GLY A 52 -4.49 -1.96 5.74
C GLY A 52 -3.46 -1.89 6.88
N ASN A 53 -2.55 -0.92 6.80
CA ASN A 53 -1.54 -0.67 7.83
C ASN A 53 -1.84 0.64 8.57
N VAL A 54 -1.70 0.62 9.90
CA VAL A 54 -1.67 1.84 10.72
C VAL A 54 -0.26 2.41 10.67
N LEU A 55 -0.12 3.63 10.14
CA LEU A 55 1.18 4.30 10.05
C LEU A 55 1.41 5.31 11.19
N ARG A 56 0.33 5.82 11.78
CA ARG A 56 0.37 6.75 12.92
C ARG A 56 -0.90 6.61 13.73
N GLU A 57 -0.74 6.48 15.05
CA GLU A 57 -1.85 6.47 16.01
C GLU A 57 -2.37 7.89 16.28
N GLY A 58 -3.67 7.99 16.56
CA GLY A 58 -4.35 9.25 16.85
C GLY A 58 -5.69 9.03 17.56
N THR A 59 -6.26 10.09 18.15
CA THR A 59 -7.47 9.97 19.00
C THR A 59 -8.69 10.72 18.48
N GLU A 60 -8.53 11.61 17.50
CA GLU A 60 -9.61 12.50 17.04
C GLU A 60 -10.19 12.08 15.70
N ILE A 61 -9.32 11.81 14.72
CA ILE A 61 -9.70 11.46 13.35
C ILE A 61 -8.83 10.31 12.83
N THR A 62 -9.37 9.57 11.85
CA THR A 62 -8.61 8.56 11.10
C THR A 62 -8.53 8.99 9.63
N LEU A 63 -7.31 9.16 9.14
CA LEU A 63 -7.03 9.38 7.72
C LEU A 63 -6.79 8.03 7.03
N ILE A 64 -7.56 7.73 5.99
CA ILE A 64 -7.38 6.54 5.16
C ILE A 64 -6.90 7.00 3.78
N ALA A 65 -5.69 6.57 3.42
CA ALA A 65 -5.03 6.95 2.16
C ALA A 65 -4.40 5.73 1.49
N ASN A 66 -4.12 5.86 0.19
CA ASN A 66 -3.42 4.86 -0.61
C ASN A 66 -2.51 5.55 -1.64
N GLY A 67 -1.60 4.79 -2.24
CA GLY A 67 -0.71 5.28 -3.28
C GLY A 67 0.10 6.49 -2.80
N PHE A 68 0.20 7.50 -3.66
CA PHE A 68 0.96 8.72 -3.35
C PHE A 68 0.35 9.57 -2.24
N MET A 69 -0.97 9.47 -2.01
CA MET A 69 -1.67 10.26 -0.99
C MET A 69 -1.30 9.84 0.44
N VAL A 70 -0.64 8.70 0.63
CA VAL A 70 -0.18 8.27 1.95
C VAL A 70 0.84 9.25 2.52
N ALA A 71 1.74 9.78 1.68
CA ALA A 71 2.70 10.80 2.11
C ALA A 71 1.97 12.08 2.56
N GLU A 72 1.04 12.57 1.74
CA GLU A 72 0.24 13.76 2.05
C GLU A 72 -0.58 13.60 3.34
N ALA A 73 -1.14 12.41 3.56
CA ALA A 73 -1.91 12.10 4.77
C ALA A 73 -1.01 12.07 6.02
N LEU A 74 0.24 11.59 5.90
CA LEU A 74 1.21 11.60 6.99
C LEU A 74 1.68 13.01 7.33
N GLU A 75 1.84 13.88 6.34
CA GLU A 75 2.20 15.28 6.54
C GLU A 75 1.06 16.10 7.17
N ALA A 76 -0.19 15.78 6.84
CA ALA A 76 -1.36 16.46 7.38
C ALA A 76 -1.78 16.01 8.79
N ALA A 77 -1.39 14.79 9.19
CA ALA A 77 -1.69 14.21 10.50
C ALA A 77 -0.90 14.90 11.62
#